data_AF-A0A965A8B6-F1
#
_entry.id   AF-A0A965A8B6-F1
#
_cell.length_a   1.000
_cell.length_b   1.000
_cell.length_c   1.000
_cell.angle_alpha   90.00
_cell.angle_beta   90.00
_cell.angle_gamma   90.00
#
_symmetry.space_group_name_H-M   'P 1'
#
loop_
_entity.id
_entity.type
_entity.pdbx_description
1 polymer ?
#
loop_
_entity_poly.entity_id
_entity_poly.type
_entity_poly.pdbx_seq_one_letter_code
_entity_poly.pdbx_strand_id
1 'polypeptide(L)'
;WVGARTTVSPFMVQEIADALRGVKIPVLIKNPINPELALWLGAIERIYKAGVEKLGAIHRGFSAYQKSQYRNQPYWQIPLSLKSQFPDLPLIADPSHIAGTRTLIAEVSQKAMDLGYDGLMIETHPDPDHALSDAQQQITPTHLRQLLMELRISKPLSTDALFVNKLAGLREKIDNLDQELIDNLATRMKLVEQIGEYKKENNVTVFQLERWQEIIETRPAWANRQQLDPNFIQELFKTIHDESIRIQSDIVNKENTTPH
;
A
#
# COMPACT_ATOMS: atom_id res chain seq x y z
N TRP A 1 -20.13 3.26 13.22
CA TRP A 1 -19.09 3.32 12.17
C TRP A 1 -19.77 3.45 10.81
N VAL A 2 -19.08 3.94 9.78
CA VAL A 2 -19.53 3.96 8.38
C VAL A 2 -18.97 2.73 7.66
N GLY A 3 -19.84 1.97 6.98
CA GLY A 3 -19.47 0.73 6.30
C GLY A 3 -18.80 0.95 4.95
N ALA A 4 -17.98 0.00 4.50
CA ALA A 4 -17.18 0.13 3.28
C ALA A 4 -17.98 0.38 1.99
N ARG A 5 -19.19 -0.21 1.88
CA ARG A 5 -20.12 0.02 0.75
C ARG A 5 -20.74 1.42 0.78
N THR A 6 -20.78 2.05 1.95
CA THR A 6 -21.26 3.42 2.10
C THR A 6 -20.13 4.42 1.81
N THR A 7 -18.92 4.13 2.28
CA THR A 7 -17.72 4.97 2.08
C THR A 7 -17.44 5.29 0.61
N VAL A 8 -17.78 4.38 -0.33
CA VAL A 8 -17.60 4.63 -1.76
C VAL A 8 -18.53 5.69 -2.36
N SER A 9 -19.61 6.08 -1.67
CA SER A 9 -20.58 7.06 -2.17
C SER A 9 -20.43 8.40 -1.46
N PRO A 10 -19.95 9.45 -2.14
CA PRO A 10 -19.88 10.78 -1.57
C PRO A 10 -21.23 11.31 -1.09
N PHE A 11 -22.32 10.95 -1.77
CA PHE A 11 -23.68 11.37 -1.42
C PHE A 11 -24.16 10.73 -0.12
N MET A 12 -24.02 9.40 0.01
CA MET A 12 -24.42 8.72 1.26
C MET A 12 -23.56 9.17 2.45
N VAL A 13 -22.25 9.38 2.23
CA VAL A 13 -21.39 9.93 3.29
C VAL A 13 -21.81 11.35 3.66
N GLN A 14 -22.22 12.18 2.69
CA GLN A 14 -22.72 13.53 2.97
C GLN A 14 -24.01 13.50 3.80
N GLU A 15 -24.97 12.64 3.46
CA GLU A 15 -26.21 12.49 4.23
C GLU A 15 -25.92 12.06 5.67
N ILE A 16 -24.98 11.14 5.87
CA ILE A 16 -24.54 10.73 7.21
C ILE A 16 -23.84 11.89 7.93
N ALA A 17 -22.98 12.64 7.24
CA ALA A 17 -22.30 13.80 7.81
C ALA A 17 -23.32 14.83 8.30
N ASP A 18 -24.32 15.14 7.48
CA ASP A 18 -25.36 16.11 7.80
C ASP A 18 -26.22 15.67 8.99
N ALA A 19 -26.56 14.38 9.04
CA ALA A 19 -27.29 13.79 10.17
C ALA A 19 -26.49 13.80 11.50
N LEU A 20 -25.15 13.83 11.42
CA LEU A 20 -24.27 13.81 12.59
C LEU A 20 -23.87 15.21 13.09
N ARG A 21 -24.30 16.30 12.43
CA ARG A 21 -23.96 17.67 12.84
C ARG A 21 -24.39 17.94 14.28
N GLY A 22 -23.45 18.48 15.07
CA GLY A 22 -23.67 18.80 16.48
C GLY A 22 -23.62 17.59 17.43
N VAL A 23 -23.44 16.37 16.91
CA VAL A 23 -23.34 15.15 17.72
C VAL A 23 -21.87 14.90 18.11
N LYS A 24 -21.60 14.74 19.40
CA LYS A 24 -20.24 14.52 19.94
C LYS A 24 -19.94 13.04 20.19
N ILE A 25 -20.06 12.21 19.15
CA ILE A 25 -19.72 10.79 19.21
C ILE A 25 -18.49 10.47 18.35
N PRO A 26 -17.67 9.47 18.73
CA PRO A 26 -16.63 8.97 17.84
C PRO A 26 -17.23 8.30 16.60
N VAL A 27 -16.66 8.58 15.43
CA VAL A 27 -17.06 7.96 14.16
C VAL A 27 -15.88 7.26 13.53
N LEU A 28 -15.99 5.93 13.42
CA LEU A 28 -15.03 5.11 12.69
C LEU A 28 -15.50 4.92 11.24
N ILE A 29 -14.59 5.05 10.28
CA ILE A 29 -14.90 5.01 8.84
C ILE A 29 -14.11 3.87 8.21
N LYS A 30 -14.81 2.83 7.73
CA LYS A 30 -14.18 1.72 6.99
C LYS A 30 -13.66 2.23 5.64
N ASN A 31 -12.52 1.72 5.18
CA ASN A 31 -12.00 2.03 3.85
C ASN A 31 -13.04 1.67 2.75
N PRO A 32 -13.02 2.38 1.61
CA PRO A 32 -13.83 2.03 0.45
C PRO A 32 -13.46 0.63 -0.06
N ILE A 33 -14.40 -0.03 -0.73
CA ILE A 33 -14.14 -1.34 -1.35
C ILE A 33 -13.12 -1.25 -2.50
N ASN A 34 -13.00 -0.08 -3.15
CA ASN A 34 -12.01 0.16 -4.20
C ASN A 34 -10.69 0.64 -3.57
N PRO A 35 -9.53 0.20 -4.07
CA PRO A 35 -8.21 0.54 -3.53
C PRO A 35 -7.77 1.98 -3.88
N GLU A 36 -8.57 2.96 -3.47
CA GLU A 36 -8.33 4.38 -3.72
C GLU A 36 -8.29 5.16 -2.41
N LEU A 37 -7.09 5.66 -2.07
CA LEU A 37 -6.88 6.49 -0.88
C LEU A 37 -7.74 7.76 -0.90
N ALA A 38 -7.86 8.41 -2.07
CA ALA A 38 -8.59 9.66 -2.23
C ALA A 38 -10.08 9.54 -1.85
N LEU A 39 -10.72 8.41 -2.15
CA LEU A 39 -12.11 8.17 -1.75
C LEU A 39 -12.24 8.03 -0.23
N TRP A 40 -11.28 7.35 0.41
CA TRP A 40 -11.28 7.20 1.86
C TRP A 40 -11.09 8.54 2.56
N LEU A 41 -10.12 9.34 2.08
CA LEU A 41 -9.86 10.70 2.57
C LEU A 41 -11.08 11.60 2.40
N GLY A 42 -11.70 11.60 1.22
CA GLY A 42 -12.91 12.37 0.96
C GLY A 42 -14.06 12.03 1.91
N ALA A 43 -14.20 10.75 2.30
CA ALA A 43 -15.20 10.36 3.28
C ALA A 43 -14.88 10.86 4.70
N ILE A 44 -13.61 10.73 5.13
CA ILE A 44 -13.14 11.22 6.42
C ILE A 44 -13.33 12.74 6.54
N GLU A 45 -12.92 13.48 5.52
CA GLU A 45 -13.03 14.94 5.49
C GLU A 45 -14.48 15.43 5.54
N ARG A 46 -15.42 14.75 4.89
CA ARG A 46 -16.85 15.13 4.93
C ARG A 46 -17.41 15.03 6.34
N ILE A 47 -17.13 13.91 7.03
CA ILE A 47 -17.58 13.72 8.41
C ILE A 47 -16.90 14.73 9.33
N TYR A 48 -15.61 15.00 9.13
CA TYR A 48 -14.88 16.04 9.87
C TYR A 48 -15.51 17.44 9.68
N LYS A 49 -15.79 17.83 8.43
CA LYS A 49 -16.41 19.13 8.08
C LYS A 49 -17.82 19.30 8.66
N ALA A 50 -18.51 18.22 9.03
CA ALA A 50 -19.77 18.28 9.75
C ALA A 50 -19.63 18.56 11.26
N GLY A 51 -18.40 18.74 11.76
CA GLY A 51 -18.10 19.06 13.16
C GLY A 51 -17.82 17.82 14.03
N VAL A 52 -17.62 16.64 13.43
CA VAL A 52 -17.23 15.43 14.16
C VAL A 52 -15.71 15.37 14.26
N GLU A 53 -15.17 15.73 15.43
CA GLU A 53 -13.72 15.79 15.65
C GLU A 53 -13.10 14.44 16.04
N LYS A 54 -13.89 13.54 16.64
CA LYS A 54 -13.41 12.22 17.09
C LYS A 54 -13.57 11.19 15.96
N LEU A 55 -12.55 11.10 15.12
CA LEU A 55 -12.55 10.19 13.96
C LEU A 55 -11.58 9.05 14.13
N GLY A 56 -11.82 7.96 13.41
CA GLY A 56 -10.89 6.87 13.24
C GLY A 56 -11.13 6.13 11.93
N ALA A 57 -10.10 5.45 11.45
CA ALA A 57 -10.10 4.68 10.22
C ALA A 57 -10.16 3.19 10.55
N ILE A 58 -10.97 2.43 9.81
CA ILE A 58 -10.97 0.96 9.87
C ILE A 58 -10.52 0.41 8.52
N HIS A 59 -9.37 -0.25 8.51
CA HIS A 59 -8.89 -0.97 7.35
C HIS A 59 -9.40 -2.41 7.36
N ARG A 60 -10.17 -2.77 6.34
CA ARG A 60 -10.86 -4.05 6.18
C ARG A 60 -10.51 -4.76 4.86
N GLY A 61 -9.48 -4.29 4.17
CA GLY A 61 -9.11 -4.73 2.83
C GLY A 61 -10.02 -4.21 1.72
N PHE A 62 -9.62 -4.47 0.48
CA PHE A 62 -10.22 -3.99 -0.75
C PHE A 62 -10.67 -5.16 -1.61
N SER A 63 -11.68 -4.92 -2.44
CA SER A 63 -12.12 -5.88 -3.44
C SER A 63 -11.06 -6.07 -4.51
N ALA A 64 -10.88 -7.31 -4.96
CA ALA A 64 -9.95 -7.64 -6.03
C ALA A 64 -10.63 -8.54 -7.06
N TYR A 65 -10.24 -8.37 -8.32
CA TYR A 65 -10.77 -9.16 -9.43
C TYR A 65 -10.23 -10.59 -9.45
N GLN A 66 -8.97 -10.78 -9.04
CA GLN A 66 -8.33 -12.09 -9.02
C GLN A 66 -8.55 -12.79 -7.68
N LYS A 67 -8.77 -14.11 -7.76
CA LYS A 67 -8.91 -14.96 -6.58
C LYS A 67 -7.60 -14.97 -5.80
N SER A 68 -7.70 -14.81 -4.48
CA SER A 68 -6.56 -14.82 -3.57
C SER A 68 -6.86 -15.63 -2.32
N GLN A 69 -5.86 -15.82 -1.46
CA GLN A 69 -6.07 -16.42 -0.14
C GLN A 69 -6.94 -15.58 0.79
N TYR A 70 -6.97 -14.26 0.58
CA TYR A 70 -7.79 -13.31 1.33
C TYR A 70 -9.13 -13.08 0.63
N ARG A 71 -10.20 -12.93 1.40
CA ARG A 71 -11.51 -12.46 0.90
C ARG A 71 -11.39 -11.04 0.35
N ASN A 72 -10.56 -10.19 0.97
CA ASN A 72 -10.30 -8.83 0.53
C ASN A 72 -8.81 -8.54 0.62
N GLN A 73 -8.24 -8.06 -0.48
CA GLN A 73 -6.82 -7.76 -0.56
C GLN A 73 -6.47 -6.66 0.43
N PRO A 74 -5.49 -6.88 1.32
CA PRO A 74 -5.19 -5.90 2.34
C PRO A 74 -4.55 -4.63 1.77
N TYR A 75 -3.77 -4.69 0.69
CA TYR A 75 -3.06 -3.52 0.13
C TYR A 75 -2.53 -2.55 1.20
N TRP A 76 -1.70 -3.09 2.10
CA TRP A 76 -1.21 -2.41 3.31
C TRP A 76 -0.59 -1.02 3.03
N GLN A 77 -0.08 -0.78 1.83
CA GLN A 77 0.45 0.51 1.40
C GLN A 77 -0.57 1.66 1.48
N ILE A 78 -1.86 1.40 1.24
CA ILE A 78 -2.91 2.42 1.24
C ILE A 78 -3.17 2.96 2.66
N PRO A 79 -3.50 2.14 3.67
CA PRO A 79 -3.68 2.61 5.03
C PRO A 79 -2.40 3.17 5.65
N LEU A 80 -1.21 2.69 5.26
CA LEU A 80 0.05 3.30 5.67
C LEU A 80 0.23 4.71 5.09
N SER A 81 -0.16 4.91 3.83
CA SER A 81 -0.18 6.24 3.21
C SER A 81 -1.18 7.17 3.91
N LEU A 82 -2.35 6.66 4.32
CA LEU A 82 -3.30 7.40 5.14
C LEU A 82 -2.67 7.83 6.47
N LYS A 83 -2.02 6.91 7.19
CA LYS A 83 -1.35 7.19 8.46
C LYS A 83 -0.19 8.18 8.30
N SER A 84 0.54 8.13 7.18
CA SER A 84 1.59 9.10 6.88
C SER A 84 1.06 10.53 6.69
N GLN A 85 -0.15 10.68 6.14
CA GLN A 85 -0.79 12.00 5.97
C GLN A 85 -1.49 12.47 7.25
N PHE A 86 -2.03 11.54 8.04
CA PHE A 86 -2.74 11.81 9.29
C PHE A 86 -2.20 10.91 10.43
N PRO A 87 -1.02 11.21 11.00
CA PRO A 87 -0.37 10.36 11.99
C PRO A 87 -1.20 10.13 13.26
N ASP A 88 -1.99 11.13 13.65
CA ASP A 88 -2.81 11.08 14.86
C ASP A 88 -4.17 10.41 14.66
N LEU A 89 -4.56 10.09 13.42
CA LEU A 89 -5.82 9.40 13.14
C LEU A 89 -5.70 7.94 13.60
N PRO A 90 -6.56 7.47 14.54
CA PRO A 90 -6.57 6.07 14.95
C PRO A 90 -6.86 5.15 13.76
N LEU A 91 -6.03 4.14 13.55
CA LEU A 91 -6.14 3.18 12.46
C LEU A 91 -6.29 1.76 13.02
N ILE A 92 -7.47 1.18 12.79
CA ILE A 92 -7.84 -0.15 13.27
C ILE A 92 -7.88 -1.12 12.09
N ALA A 93 -7.36 -2.34 12.25
CA ALA A 93 -7.53 -3.38 11.25
C ALA A 93 -8.79 -4.22 11.53
N ASP A 94 -9.44 -4.72 10.50
CA ASP A 94 -10.55 -5.68 10.55
C ASP A 94 -10.11 -7.00 9.91
N PRO A 95 -9.42 -7.87 10.67
CA PRO A 95 -8.86 -9.12 10.14
C PRO A 95 -9.93 -10.09 9.65
N SER A 96 -11.10 -10.13 10.31
CA SER A 96 -12.20 -11.00 9.91
C SER A 96 -12.63 -10.73 8.47
N HIS A 97 -12.80 -9.46 8.10
CA HIS A 97 -13.20 -9.07 6.75
C HIS A 97 -12.09 -9.17 5.71
N ILE A 98 -10.82 -8.93 6.09
CA ILE A 98 -9.66 -9.11 5.21
C ILE A 98 -9.52 -10.59 4.87
N ALA A 99 -9.38 -11.43 5.91
CA ALA A 99 -9.20 -12.87 5.77
C ALA A 99 -10.41 -13.54 5.11
N GLY A 100 -11.61 -13.30 5.66
CA GLY A 100 -12.84 -14.01 5.32
C GLY A 100 -12.88 -15.48 5.76
N THR A 101 -11.87 -15.95 6.49
CA THR A 101 -11.77 -17.30 7.05
C THR A 101 -11.12 -17.26 8.42
N ARG A 102 -11.55 -18.12 9.34
CA ARG A 102 -11.01 -18.24 10.71
C ARG A 102 -9.50 -18.49 10.73
N THR A 103 -8.97 -19.23 9.77
CA THR A 103 -7.57 -19.70 9.75
C THR A 103 -6.55 -18.58 9.55
N LEU A 104 -6.92 -17.51 8.83
CA LEU A 104 -6.02 -16.42 8.49
C LEU A 104 -6.15 -15.21 9.43
N ILE A 105 -7.12 -15.21 10.36
CA ILE A 105 -7.35 -14.08 11.26
C ILE A 105 -6.14 -13.79 12.14
N ALA A 106 -5.47 -14.82 12.66
CA ALA A 106 -4.27 -14.65 13.50
C ALA A 106 -3.11 -13.99 12.72
N GLU A 107 -2.82 -14.49 11.51
CA GLU A 107 -1.76 -13.95 10.65
C GLU A 107 -2.04 -12.48 10.28
N VAL A 108 -3.26 -12.17 9.85
CA VAL A 108 -3.65 -10.80 9.47
C VAL A 108 -3.61 -9.87 10.69
N SER A 109 -4.04 -10.35 11.85
CA SER A 109 -3.97 -9.59 13.12
C SER A 109 -2.54 -9.27 13.49
N GLN A 110 -1.64 -10.26 13.46
CA GLN A 110 -0.23 -10.05 13.76
C GLN A 110 0.41 -9.08 12.76
N LYS A 111 0.11 -9.22 11.46
CA LYS A 111 0.61 -8.30 10.44
C LYS A 111 0.18 -6.86 10.69
N ALA A 112 -1.06 -6.63 11.13
CA ALA A 112 -1.52 -5.29 11.50
C ALA A 112 -0.74 -4.72 12.69
N MET A 113 -0.48 -5.52 13.73
CA MET A 113 0.32 -5.09 14.88
C MET A 113 1.78 -4.79 14.49
N ASP A 114 2.38 -5.62 13.62
CA ASP A 114 3.74 -5.41 13.10
C ASP A 114 3.86 -4.10 12.30
N LEU A 115 2.77 -3.67 11.66
CA LEU A 115 2.67 -2.41 10.92
C LEU A 115 2.28 -1.21 11.79
N GLY A 116 2.15 -1.38 13.11
CA GLY A 116 1.86 -0.29 14.05
C GLY A 116 0.41 0.18 14.03
N TYR A 117 -0.55 -0.69 13.73
CA TYR A 117 -1.98 -0.37 13.86
C TYR A 117 -2.36 -0.13 15.32
N ASP A 118 -3.31 0.78 15.54
CA ASP A 118 -3.76 1.19 16.87
C ASP A 118 -4.74 0.19 17.51
N GLY A 119 -5.29 -0.75 16.73
CA GLY A 119 -6.18 -1.78 17.26
C GLY A 119 -6.70 -2.77 16.22
N LEU A 120 -7.52 -3.71 16.68
CA LEU A 120 -8.14 -4.77 15.88
C LEU A 120 -9.66 -4.79 16.09
N MET A 121 -10.41 -5.10 15.02
CA MET A 121 -11.85 -5.35 15.00
C MET A 121 -12.06 -6.80 14.53
N ILE A 122 -12.37 -7.72 15.45
CA ILE A 122 -12.49 -9.15 15.17
C ILE A 122 -13.91 -9.62 15.47
N GLU A 123 -14.53 -10.32 14.53
CA GLU A 123 -15.86 -10.90 14.71
C GLU A 123 -15.81 -12.19 15.53
N THR A 124 -16.67 -12.26 16.53
CA THR A 124 -16.69 -13.37 17.49
C THR A 124 -18.12 -13.85 17.72
N HIS A 125 -18.34 -15.16 17.68
CA HIS A 125 -19.64 -15.80 17.94
C HIS A 125 -19.46 -16.99 18.89
N PRO A 126 -20.38 -17.25 19.84
CA PRO A 126 -20.31 -18.43 20.70
C PRO A 126 -20.41 -19.74 19.91
N ASP A 127 -21.14 -19.73 18.79
CA ASP A 127 -21.33 -20.88 17.89
C ASP A 127 -21.22 -20.46 16.41
N PRO A 128 -20.01 -20.19 15.89
CA PRO A 128 -19.81 -19.59 14.58
C PRO A 128 -20.45 -20.34 13.41
N ASP A 129 -20.61 -21.66 13.49
CA ASP A 129 -21.15 -22.48 12.39
C ASP A 129 -22.66 -22.28 12.19
N HIS A 130 -23.38 -21.81 13.22
CA HIS A 130 -24.81 -21.50 13.18
C HIS A 130 -25.10 -19.99 13.14
N ALA A 131 -24.09 -19.15 12.91
CA ALA A 131 -24.28 -17.71 12.83
C ALA A 131 -25.12 -17.33 11.59
N LEU A 132 -26.06 -16.39 11.75
CA LEU A 132 -26.95 -15.92 10.68
C LEU A 132 -26.23 -15.13 9.57
N SER A 133 -25.00 -14.70 9.82
CA SER A 133 -24.18 -13.90 8.91
C SER A 133 -22.70 -14.17 9.14
N ASP A 134 -21.89 -14.14 8.08
CA ASP A 134 -20.43 -14.20 8.15
C ASP A 134 -19.84 -15.40 8.96
N ALA A 135 -20.59 -16.51 9.06
CA ALA A 135 -20.23 -17.71 9.82
C ALA A 135 -18.76 -18.16 9.62
N GLN A 136 -18.24 -18.09 8.40
CA GLN A 136 -16.89 -18.53 8.03
C GLN A 136 -15.75 -17.66 8.62
N GLN A 137 -16.02 -16.42 9.04
CA GLN A 137 -14.99 -15.48 9.51
C GLN A 137 -15.15 -15.07 10.98
N GLN A 138 -16.14 -15.63 11.69
CA GLN A 138 -16.30 -15.44 13.13
C GLN A 138 -15.51 -16.51 13.89
N ILE A 139 -14.79 -16.12 14.95
CA ILE A 139 -14.10 -17.06 15.85
C ILE A 139 -14.87 -17.21 17.17
N THR A 140 -14.56 -18.23 17.95
CA THR A 140 -15.16 -18.39 19.28
C THR A 140 -14.51 -17.44 20.29
N PRO A 141 -15.19 -17.08 21.40
CA PRO A 141 -14.56 -16.29 22.48
C PRO A 141 -13.27 -16.93 23.02
N THR A 142 -13.21 -18.26 23.08
CA THR A 142 -12.00 -19.00 23.48
C THR A 142 -10.85 -18.78 22.50
N HIS A 143 -11.11 -18.88 21.20
CA HIS A 143 -10.10 -18.63 20.17
C HIS A 143 -9.67 -17.16 20.15
N LEU A 144 -10.59 -16.21 20.37
CA LEU A 144 -10.24 -14.80 20.51
C LEU A 144 -9.26 -14.60 21.66
N ARG A 145 -9.54 -15.18 22.84
CA ARG A 145 -8.64 -15.11 23.99
C ARG A 145 -7.25 -15.67 23.67
N GLN A 146 -7.18 -16.81 22.99
CA GLN A 146 -5.92 -17.41 22.58
C GLN A 146 -5.14 -16.47 21.65
N LEU A 147 -5.80 -15.97 20.59
CA LEU A 147 -5.20 -15.03 19.66
C LEU A 147 -4.62 -13.81 20.37
N LEU A 148 -5.39 -13.19 21.27
CA LEU A 148 -4.94 -12.00 22.01
C LEU A 148 -3.72 -12.28 22.90
N MET A 149 -3.58 -13.49 23.42
CA MET A 149 -2.41 -13.90 24.22
C MET A 149 -1.16 -14.14 23.35
N GLU A 150 -1.34 -14.54 22.09
CA GLU A 150 -0.27 -14.85 21.15
C GLU A 150 0.23 -13.62 20.38
N LEU A 151 -0.57 -12.53 20.33
CA LEU A 151 -0.18 -11.29 19.64
C LEU A 151 1.07 -10.67 20.24
N ARG A 152 2.04 -10.39 19.35
CA ARG A 152 3.23 -9.62 19.70
C ARG A 152 2.98 -8.15 19.36
N ILE A 153 3.00 -7.30 20.38
CA ILE A 153 2.87 -5.84 20.22
C ILE A 153 4.26 -5.22 20.34
N SER A 154 4.79 -4.76 19.21
CA SER A 154 6.10 -4.11 19.14
C SER A 154 6.05 -2.71 19.74
N LYS A 155 7.12 -2.30 20.44
CA LYS A 155 7.26 -0.90 20.87
C LYS A 155 7.61 -0.03 19.66
N PRO A 156 6.93 1.11 19.44
CA PRO A 156 7.17 1.94 18.26
C PRO A 156 8.58 2.56 18.26
N LEU A 157 9.14 2.81 19.45
CA LEU A 157 10.46 3.40 19.63
C LEU A 157 11.18 2.69 20.79
N SER A 158 12.48 2.45 20.62
CA SER A 158 13.37 2.12 21.72
C SER A 158 14.08 3.40 22.17
N THR A 159 14.07 3.66 23.47
CA THR A 159 14.79 4.80 24.09
C THR A 159 16.23 4.43 24.45
N ASP A 160 16.67 3.21 24.17
CA ASP A 160 18.05 2.78 24.41
C ASP A 160 19.00 3.52 23.45
N ALA A 161 19.88 4.34 24.01
CA ALA A 161 20.84 5.13 23.26
C ALA A 161 21.77 4.27 22.38
N LEU A 162 22.14 3.06 22.82
CA LEU A 162 22.96 2.16 22.01
C LEU A 162 22.19 1.67 20.78
N PHE A 163 20.92 1.30 20.96
CA PHE A 163 20.03 0.94 19.86
C PHE A 163 19.85 2.08 18.88
N VAL A 164 19.52 3.29 19.37
CA VAL A 164 19.28 4.48 18.54
C VAL A 164 20.51 4.83 17.72
N ASN A 165 21.70 4.86 18.34
CA ASN A 165 22.95 5.17 17.64
C ASN A 165 23.31 4.11 16.59
N LYS A 166 23.15 2.82 16.93
CA LYS A 166 23.42 1.73 15.98
C LYS A 166 22.46 1.78 14.78
N LEU A 167 21.18 2.07 15.02
CA LEU A 167 20.18 2.22 13.97
C LEU A 167 20.49 3.42 13.08
N ALA A 168 20.89 4.55 13.66
CA ALA A 168 21.30 5.75 12.92
C ALA A 168 22.49 5.46 12.01
N GLY A 169 23.54 4.80 12.51
CA GLY A 169 24.71 4.46 11.69
C GLY A 169 24.42 3.42 10.59
N LEU A 170 23.41 2.56 10.75
CA LEU A 170 22.95 1.68 9.67
C LEU A 170 22.15 2.45 8.61
N ARG A 171 21.32 3.40 9.02
CA ARG A 171 20.55 4.26 8.11
C ARG A 171 21.47 5.13 7.27
N GLU A 172 22.49 5.74 7.87
CA GLU A 172 23.49 6.53 7.14
C GLU A 172 24.21 5.70 6.06
N LYS A 173 24.49 4.41 6.32
CA LYS A 173 25.05 3.51 5.31
C LYS A 173 24.07 3.23 4.17
N ILE A 174 22.78 3.09 4.47
CA ILE A 174 21.73 2.94 3.47
C ILE A 174 21.64 4.23 2.64
N ASP A 175 21.59 5.40 3.28
CA ASP A 175 21.50 6.69 2.60
C ASP A 175 22.68 6.90 1.62
N ASN A 176 23.89 6.49 2.00
CA ASN A 176 25.06 6.52 1.10
C ASN A 176 24.91 5.58 -0.10
N LEU A 177 24.41 4.36 0.10
CA LEU A 177 24.15 3.41 -0.98
C LEU A 177 23.03 3.89 -1.92
N ASP A 178 22.01 4.53 -1.36
CA ASP A 178 20.90 5.11 -2.11
C ASP A 178 21.38 6.28 -2.98
N GLN A 179 22.30 7.11 -2.46
CA GLN A 179 22.96 8.16 -3.25
C GLN A 179 23.75 7.56 -4.43
N GLU A 180 24.55 6.52 -4.18
CA GLU A 180 25.29 5.82 -5.24
C GLU A 180 24.33 5.20 -6.29
N LEU A 181 23.19 4.66 -5.86
CA LEU A 181 22.18 4.12 -6.76
C LEU A 181 21.59 5.23 -7.67
N ILE A 182 21.29 6.40 -7.11
CA ILE A 182 20.79 7.55 -7.86
C ILE A 182 21.83 8.04 -8.87
N ASP A 183 23.10 8.14 -8.48
CA ASP A 183 24.18 8.59 -9.37
C ASP A 183 24.40 7.61 -10.54
N ASN A 184 24.31 6.31 -10.27
CA ASN A 184 24.36 5.26 -11.29
C ASN A 184 23.16 5.33 -12.25
N LEU A 185 21.95 5.57 -11.73
CA LEU A 185 20.77 5.77 -12.56
C LEU A 185 20.89 7.02 -13.43
N ALA A 186 21.37 8.14 -12.88
CA ALA A 186 21.59 9.36 -13.63
C ALA A 186 22.61 9.16 -14.76
N THR A 187 23.72 8.46 -14.48
CA THR A 187 24.71 8.08 -15.48
C THR A 187 24.11 7.19 -16.56
N ARG A 188 23.29 6.21 -16.17
CA ARG A 188 22.55 5.36 -17.10
C ARG A 188 21.61 6.17 -17.98
N MET A 189 20.93 7.19 -17.46
CA MET A 189 20.01 8.03 -18.25
C MET A 189 20.76 8.87 -19.29
N LYS A 190 21.95 9.39 -18.98
CA LYS A 190 22.79 10.07 -19.99
C LYS A 190 23.15 9.15 -21.17
N LEU A 191 23.41 7.87 -20.91
CA LEU A 191 23.63 6.88 -21.98
C LEU A 191 22.36 6.63 -22.80
N VAL A 192 21.19 6.63 -22.15
CA VAL A 192 19.89 6.53 -22.84
C VAL A 192 19.65 7.73 -23.76
N GLU A 193 20.02 8.95 -23.34
CA GLU A 193 19.95 10.14 -24.18
C GLU A 193 20.82 9.99 -25.43
N GLN A 194 22.08 9.56 -25.27
CA GLN A 194 23.00 9.29 -26.39
C GLN A 194 22.44 8.22 -27.34
N ILE A 195 21.83 7.16 -26.81
CA ILE A 195 21.14 6.14 -27.63
C ILE A 195 19.97 6.75 -28.40
N GLY A 196 19.20 7.65 -27.77
CA GLY A 196 18.10 8.37 -28.40
C GLY A 196 18.57 9.24 -29.56
N GLU A 197 19.63 10.02 -29.36
CA GLU A 197 20.27 10.83 -30.42
C GLU A 197 20.75 9.95 -31.57
N TYR A 198 21.48 8.88 -31.27
CA TYR A 198 21.99 7.96 -32.29
C TYR A 198 20.86 7.29 -33.09
N LYS A 199 19.77 6.86 -32.43
CA LYS A 199 18.59 6.31 -33.11
C LYS A 199 17.91 7.36 -33.99
N LYS A 200 17.82 8.61 -33.51
CA LYS A 200 17.26 9.73 -34.27
C LYS A 200 18.06 9.96 -35.55
N GLU A 201 19.39 10.06 -35.47
CA GLU A 201 20.29 10.24 -36.62
C GLU A 201 20.15 9.13 -37.67
N ASN A 202 19.82 7.91 -37.22
CA ASN A 202 19.69 6.73 -38.08
C ASN A 202 18.23 6.37 -38.43
N ASN A 203 17.24 7.21 -38.08
CA ASN A 203 15.80 6.96 -38.30
C ASN A 203 15.30 5.60 -37.76
N VAL A 204 15.82 5.16 -36.62
CA VAL A 204 15.45 3.88 -35.97
C VAL A 204 14.37 4.12 -34.90
N THR A 205 13.46 3.16 -34.73
CA THR A 205 12.40 3.23 -33.72
C THR A 205 12.95 3.21 -32.29
N VAL A 206 12.32 3.99 -31.40
CA VAL A 206 12.69 4.05 -29.98
C VAL A 206 12.54 2.68 -29.31
N PHE A 207 11.39 2.02 -29.52
CA PHE A 207 11.11 0.71 -28.94
C PHE A 207 11.78 -0.41 -29.76
N GLN A 208 12.49 -1.29 -29.06
CA GLN A 208 13.14 -2.48 -29.62
C GLN A 208 12.78 -3.68 -28.73
N LEU A 209 12.02 -4.62 -29.28
CA LEU A 209 11.44 -5.74 -28.54
C LEU A 209 12.53 -6.68 -27.99
N GLU A 210 13.58 -6.91 -28.76
CA GLU A 210 14.68 -7.84 -28.43
C GLU A 210 15.43 -7.37 -27.18
N ARG A 211 15.68 -6.06 -27.08
CA ARG A 211 16.36 -5.48 -25.90
C ARG A 211 15.50 -5.59 -24.66
N TRP A 212 14.19 -5.44 -24.79
CA TRP A 212 13.27 -5.59 -23.68
C TRP A 212 13.21 -7.04 -23.19
N GLN A 213 13.12 -8.00 -24.12
CA GLN A 213 13.18 -9.44 -23.81
C GLN A 213 14.47 -9.80 -23.07
N GLU A 214 15.62 -9.33 -23.56
CA GLU A 214 16.91 -9.55 -22.90
C GLU A 214 16.93 -9.01 -21.47
N ILE A 215 16.39 -7.81 -21.22
CA ILE A 215 16.34 -7.22 -19.86
C ILE A 215 15.49 -8.09 -18.93
N ILE A 216 14.30 -8.49 -19.39
CA ILE A 216 13.37 -9.30 -18.61
C ILE A 216 13.93 -10.69 -18.29
N GLU A 217 14.74 -11.27 -19.17
CA GLU A 217 15.35 -12.59 -18.93
C GLU A 217 16.58 -12.49 -18.03
N THR A 218 17.46 -11.52 -18.28
CA THR A 218 18.79 -11.49 -17.65
C THR A 218 18.81 -10.85 -16.26
N ARG A 219 18.03 -9.78 -16.02
CA ARG A 219 18.09 -9.03 -14.75
C ARG A 219 17.56 -9.84 -13.56
N PRO A 220 16.43 -10.57 -13.68
CA PRO A 220 16.00 -11.49 -12.62
C PRO A 220 17.01 -12.62 -12.35
N ALA A 221 17.72 -13.09 -13.38
CA ALA A 221 18.80 -14.08 -13.18
C ALA A 221 19.99 -13.50 -12.40
N TRP A 222 20.30 -12.21 -12.58
CA TRP A 222 21.33 -11.52 -11.81
C TRP A 222 20.90 -11.33 -10.35
N ALA A 223 19.61 -11.03 -10.13
CA ALA A 223 19.00 -10.92 -8.79
C ALA A 223 19.21 -12.20 -7.97
N ASN A 224 18.92 -13.36 -8.57
CA ASN A 224 19.09 -14.66 -7.92
C ASN A 224 20.52 -14.89 -7.40
N ARG A 225 21.55 -14.48 -8.18
CA ARG A 225 22.96 -14.62 -7.76
C ARG A 225 23.32 -13.75 -6.56
N GLN A 226 22.59 -12.66 -6.35
CA GLN A 226 22.76 -11.74 -5.23
C GLN A 226 21.75 -11.98 -4.10
N GLN A 227 20.99 -13.09 -4.15
CA GLN A 227 19.95 -13.43 -3.16
C GLN A 227 18.84 -12.36 -3.05
N LEU A 228 18.58 -11.64 -4.15
CA LEU A 228 17.48 -10.70 -4.27
C LEU A 228 16.27 -11.39 -4.90
N ASP A 229 15.07 -10.96 -4.52
CA ASP A 229 13.82 -11.45 -5.11
C ASP A 229 13.79 -11.10 -6.62
N PRO A 230 13.70 -12.12 -7.51
CA PRO A 230 13.63 -11.91 -8.95
C PRO A 230 12.45 -11.04 -9.39
N ASN A 231 11.30 -11.17 -8.72
CA ASN A 231 10.10 -10.42 -9.07
C ASN A 231 10.28 -8.93 -8.77
N PHE A 232 10.84 -8.61 -7.60
CA PHE A 232 11.17 -7.24 -7.23
C PHE A 232 12.11 -6.57 -8.24
N ILE A 233 13.19 -7.26 -8.65
CA ILE A 233 14.13 -6.72 -9.63
C ILE A 233 13.49 -6.57 -11.01
N GLN A 234 12.60 -7.49 -11.40
CA GLN A 234 11.85 -7.38 -12.65
C GLN A 234 10.98 -6.11 -12.69
N GLU A 235 10.22 -5.84 -11.62
CA GLU A 235 9.39 -4.64 -11.51
C GLU A 235 10.23 -3.36 -11.53
N LEU A 236 11.33 -3.33 -10.78
CA LEU A 236 12.25 -2.19 -10.75
C LEU A 236 12.82 -1.87 -12.14
N PHE A 237 13.33 -2.87 -12.85
CA PHE A 237 13.92 -2.66 -14.17
C PHE A 237 12.87 -2.36 -15.25
N LYS A 238 11.62 -2.78 -15.06
CA LYS A 238 10.50 -2.34 -15.90
C LYS A 238 10.28 -0.83 -15.76
N THR A 239 10.17 -0.32 -14.54
CA THR A 239 10.01 1.12 -14.30
C THR A 239 11.18 1.92 -14.88
N ILE A 240 12.42 1.46 -14.68
CA ILE A 240 13.62 2.08 -15.26
C ILE A 240 13.57 2.07 -16.80
N HIS A 241 13.07 0.98 -17.40
CA HIS A 241 12.94 0.86 -18.86
C HIS A 241 11.87 1.80 -19.42
N ASP A 242 10.71 1.90 -18.77
CA ASP A 242 9.64 2.81 -19.17
C ASP A 242 10.12 4.26 -19.18
N GLU A 243 10.89 4.67 -18.16
CA GLU A 243 11.52 5.99 -18.12
C GLU A 243 12.55 6.18 -19.26
N SER A 244 13.29 5.12 -19.60
CA SER A 244 14.24 5.15 -20.71
C SER A 244 13.54 5.34 -22.07
N ILE A 245 12.35 4.76 -22.25
CA ILE A 245 11.53 4.96 -23.45
C ILE A 245 11.06 6.41 -23.50
N ARG A 246 10.53 6.93 -22.39
CA ARG A 246 10.03 8.31 -22.30
C ARG A 246 11.09 9.33 -22.73
N ILE A 247 12.30 9.22 -22.19
CA ILE A 247 13.43 10.11 -22.54
C ILE A 247 13.77 10.02 -24.03
N GLN A 248 13.90 8.81 -24.59
CA GLN A 248 14.20 8.64 -26.01
C GLN A 248 13.08 9.18 -26.91
N SER A 249 11.82 8.96 -26.54
CA SER A 249 10.67 9.50 -27.26
C SER A 249 10.66 11.02 -27.26
N ASP A 250 10.99 11.67 -26.14
CA ASP A 250 11.10 13.13 -26.05
C ASP A 250 12.20 13.67 -26.99
N ILE A 251 13.32 12.97 -27.12
CA ILE A 251 14.43 13.36 -28.02
C ILE A 251 14.04 13.20 -29.49
N VAL A 252 13.44 12.08 -29.86
CA VAL A 252 13.03 11.80 -31.25
C VAL A 252 11.91 12.74 -31.69
N ASN A 253 10.96 13.07 -30.81
CA ASN A 253 9.78 13.88 -31.16
C ASN A 253 10.00 15.40 -31.14
N LYS A 254 11.09 15.91 -30.56
CA LYS A 254 11.37 17.36 -30.44
C LYS A 254 11.48 18.13 -31.76
N GLU A 255 11.58 17.47 -32.92
CA GLU A 255 11.60 18.12 -34.25
C GLU A 255 10.37 17.87 -35.12
N ASN A 256 9.44 16.99 -34.74
CA ASN A 256 8.16 16.86 -35.46
C ASN A 256 7.19 18.03 -35.20
N THR A 257 7.67 19.08 -34.52
CA THR A 257 6.98 20.33 -34.23
C THR A 257 7.71 21.52 -34.85
N THR A 258 8.16 21.41 -36.10
CA THR A 258 8.43 22.60 -36.91
C THR A 258 7.09 23.18 -37.37
N PRO A 259 6.77 24.46 -37.10
CA PRO A 259 5.55 25.07 -37.61
C PRO A 259 5.61 25.16 -39.14
N HIS A 260 4.53 24.72 -39.81
CA HIS A 260 4.27 25.03 -41.21
C HIS A 260 4.05 26.52 -41.42
#